data_AF-A0A370UCJ0-F1
#
_entry.id   AF-A0A370UCJ0-F1
#
_cell.length_a   1.000
_cell.length_b   1.000
_cell.length_c   1.000
_cell.angle_alpha   90.00
_cell.angle_beta   90.00
_cell.angle_gamma   90.00
#
_symmetry.space_group_name_H-M   'P 1'
#
loop_
_entity.id
_entity.type
_entity.pdbx_description
1 polymer ?
#
loop_
_entity_poly.entity_id
_entity_poly.type
_entity_poly.pdbx_seq_one_letter_code
_entity_poly.pdbx_strand_id
1 'polypeptide(L)'
;MDTISYLRSRKAIQLKFSLQTGRSVSYIIDRANYVEDGRKFFHGNVKISNFLGCSIPGRPNLKVLSEEDLLEYPISILRSVSKAIFDLECLVESDFFNIYNLVKNKHSTTILEKIFLSVDFKDSFWSKVTKFELLELLDEYSYWVDWIVYLEFVKVEICSAKIMLEELNRPLFKQLRNFSCFVESGWDKDEKVFKSILSDIDFTKGDFLVEWLENFDKTNIHYNILSRREYNSLYSWFLLTLIYISRNYKSNVWGTAKQWKRKGYVLKENAKPAAVFHNFLSKDKINPETNEFESGFYGKKTSIVYNSEEVLSFDGMKYGDNKVAKFEKIDDRLSELCVEVLESNSAYYDIDEDVIYMPEKRFFIKENSTASYYSTLLHEVIHWTGSDIRCNRNIRNDFGSDSYALEELVAELGANFLSSRFGFRKKVSKNSIRYIISWLSGLNKEQWLDSLEEAAVLANKASNFVMYK
;
A
#
# COMPACT_ATOMS: atom_id res chain seq x y z
N MET A 1 24.42 19.31 4.28
CA MET A 1 23.05 19.35 4.85
C MET A 1 22.48 17.94 5.06
N ASP A 2 23.10 16.88 4.54
CA ASP A 2 22.64 15.49 4.73
C ASP A 2 23.65 14.65 5.53
N THR A 3 24.14 15.19 6.65
CA THR A 3 25.13 14.50 7.49
C THR A 3 24.67 14.43 8.94
N ILE A 4 25.22 13.48 9.69
CA ILE A 4 24.90 13.32 11.12
C ILE A 4 25.28 14.57 11.94
N SER A 5 26.37 15.26 11.59
CA SER A 5 26.73 16.55 12.22
C SER A 5 25.61 17.59 12.06
N TYR A 6 24.99 17.61 10.88
CA TYR A 6 23.84 18.46 10.59
C TYR A 6 22.60 18.03 11.38
N LEU A 7 22.27 16.74 11.40
CA LEU A 7 21.17 16.19 12.20
C LEU A 7 21.31 16.53 13.70
N ARG A 8 22.53 16.42 14.26
CA ARG A 8 22.80 16.73 15.68
C ARG A 8 22.55 18.19 16.05
N SER A 9 22.75 19.12 15.13
CA SER A 9 22.73 20.55 15.41
C SER A 9 21.45 21.26 14.97
N ARG A 10 20.63 20.64 14.11
CA ARG A 10 19.47 21.30 13.46
C ARG A 10 18.16 20.64 13.87
N LYS A 11 17.45 21.25 14.83
CA LYS A 11 16.22 20.69 15.42
C LYS A 11 15.03 20.58 14.46
N ALA A 12 14.92 21.42 13.43
CA ALA A 12 13.90 21.26 12.37
C ALA A 12 14.09 19.96 11.58
N ILE A 13 15.35 19.62 11.28
CA ILE A 13 15.71 18.34 10.64
C ILE A 13 15.45 17.17 11.59
N GLN A 14 15.70 17.33 12.88
CA GLN A 14 15.37 16.30 13.87
C GLN A 14 13.86 16.01 13.92
N LEU A 15 13.02 17.04 13.89
CA LEU A 15 11.55 16.89 13.82
C LEU A 15 11.12 16.19 12.52
N LYS A 16 11.75 16.52 11.38
CA LYS A 16 11.49 15.83 10.11
C LYS A 16 11.79 14.33 10.21
N PHE A 17 12.98 13.96 10.69
CA PHE A 17 13.32 12.55 10.84
C PHE A 17 12.48 11.85 11.92
N SER A 18 12.02 12.60 12.94
CA SER A 18 11.04 12.10 13.90
C SER A 18 9.73 11.72 13.22
N LEU A 19 9.24 12.56 12.30
CA LEU A 19 8.09 12.25 11.45
C LEU A 19 8.32 11.01 10.57
N GLN A 20 9.45 10.96 9.85
CA GLN A 20 9.73 9.89 8.89
C GLN A 20 9.89 8.50 9.51
N THR A 21 10.33 8.43 10.76
CA THR A 21 10.73 7.17 11.41
C THR A 21 9.79 6.73 12.51
N GLY A 22 8.85 7.60 12.93
CA GLY A 22 7.98 7.35 14.08
C GLY A 22 8.77 7.20 15.39
N ARG A 23 9.95 7.81 15.50
CA ARG A 23 10.79 7.80 16.70
C ARG A 23 10.91 9.21 17.27
N SER A 24 11.06 9.33 18.58
CA SER A 24 11.24 10.63 19.22
C SER A 24 12.57 11.28 18.80
N VAL A 25 12.61 12.61 18.80
CA VAL A 25 13.84 13.37 18.59
C VAL A 25 14.94 12.93 19.57
N SER A 26 14.59 12.70 20.84
CA SER A 26 15.54 12.18 21.84
C SER A 26 16.15 10.85 21.41
N TYR A 27 15.34 9.89 20.98
CA TYR A 27 15.82 8.58 20.54
C TYR A 27 16.76 8.69 19.32
N ILE A 28 16.40 9.52 18.34
CA ILE A 28 17.21 9.75 17.14
C ILE A 28 18.57 10.35 17.52
N ILE A 29 18.58 11.35 18.41
CA ILE A 29 19.81 12.02 18.84
C ILE A 29 20.66 11.13 19.74
N ASP A 30 20.06 10.37 20.65
CA ASP A 30 20.74 9.40 21.49
C ASP A 30 21.41 8.31 20.65
N ARG A 31 20.78 7.91 19.54
CA ARG A 31 21.40 6.98 18.57
C ARG A 31 22.49 7.65 17.76
N ALA A 32 22.25 8.86 17.27
CA ALA A 32 23.26 9.61 16.54
C ALA A 32 24.50 9.90 17.39
N ASN A 33 24.36 9.99 18.71
CA ASN A 33 25.46 10.19 19.67
C ASN A 33 25.96 8.89 20.33
N TYR A 34 25.55 7.71 19.84
CA TYR A 34 26.00 6.44 20.39
C TYR A 34 27.54 6.35 20.38
N VAL A 35 28.07 5.83 21.48
CA VAL A 35 29.51 5.69 21.73
C VAL A 35 29.81 4.21 21.90
N GLU A 36 30.81 3.73 21.17
CA GLU A 36 31.37 2.38 21.27
C GLU A 36 32.88 2.54 21.50
N ASP A 37 33.43 1.83 22.49
CA ASP A 37 34.84 1.90 22.87
C ASP A 37 35.38 3.34 23.08
N GLY A 38 34.58 4.18 23.73
CA GLY A 38 34.94 5.57 24.05
C GLY A 38 34.96 6.52 22.86
N ARG A 39 34.53 6.10 21.67
CA ARG A 39 34.42 6.95 20.46
C ARG A 39 33.00 6.98 19.93
N LYS A 40 32.61 8.11 19.34
CA LYS A 40 31.31 8.21 18.64
C LYS A 40 31.29 7.20 17.51
N PHE A 41 30.36 6.26 17.57
CA PHE A 41 30.17 5.22 16.55
C PHE A 41 29.93 5.85 15.17
N PHE A 42 29.16 6.95 15.15
CA PHE A 42 28.90 7.71 13.94
C PHE A 42 29.77 8.97 13.83
N HIS A 43 30.63 9.00 12.81
CA HIS A 43 31.37 10.21 12.47
C HIS A 43 30.45 11.33 11.94
N GLY A 44 30.81 12.59 12.16
CA GLY A 44 29.96 13.73 11.77
C GLY A 44 29.67 13.86 10.26
N ASN A 45 30.52 13.25 9.43
CA ASN A 45 30.42 13.29 7.96
C ASN A 45 29.60 12.12 7.38
N VAL A 46 29.17 11.17 8.21
CA VAL A 46 28.33 10.06 7.76
C VAL A 46 27.00 10.62 7.24
N LYS A 47 26.55 10.11 6.09
CA LYS A 47 25.26 10.48 5.48
C LYS A 47 24.10 9.97 6.32
N ILE A 48 22.99 10.71 6.36
CA ILE A 48 21.84 10.32 7.18
C ILE A 48 21.19 9.04 6.62
N SER A 49 21.19 8.83 5.30
CA SER A 49 20.73 7.58 4.69
C SER A 49 21.46 6.34 5.25
N ASN A 50 22.79 6.42 5.39
CA ASN A 50 23.59 5.34 5.96
C ASN A 50 23.28 5.16 7.45
N PHE A 51 23.07 6.25 8.19
CA PHE A 51 22.68 6.20 9.61
C PHE A 51 21.37 5.44 9.85
N LEU A 52 20.36 5.64 8.99
CA LEU A 52 19.06 4.99 9.09
C LEU A 52 19.18 3.47 8.87
N GLY A 53 19.99 3.04 7.89
CA GLY A 53 20.21 1.62 7.59
C GLY A 53 21.17 0.88 8.52
N CYS A 54 21.98 1.58 9.32
CA CYS A 54 23.00 0.94 10.16
C CYS A 54 22.42 0.28 11.41
N SER A 55 22.73 -1.00 11.62
CA SER A 55 22.46 -1.73 12.86
C SER A 55 23.42 -1.32 13.98
N ILE A 56 22.90 -1.21 15.20
CA ILE A 56 23.68 -0.92 16.42
C ILE A 56 23.33 -1.97 17.48
N PRO A 57 24.30 -2.53 18.21
CA PRO A 57 24.03 -3.49 19.28
C PRO A 57 22.99 -2.96 20.28
N GLY A 58 21.98 -3.77 20.56
CA GLY A 58 20.95 -3.47 21.56
C GLY A 58 19.97 -2.32 21.20
N ARG A 59 19.98 -1.81 19.96
CA ARG A 59 19.04 -0.74 19.54
C ARG A 59 18.31 -1.09 18.24
N PRO A 60 16.96 -1.06 18.21
CA PRO A 60 16.17 -1.28 17.00
C PRO A 60 16.61 -0.41 15.82
N ASN A 61 16.56 -0.96 14.60
CA ASN A 61 16.93 -0.20 13.41
C ASN A 61 15.98 0.97 13.14
N LEU A 62 16.55 2.06 12.60
CA LEU A 62 15.83 3.28 12.27
C LEU A 62 15.46 3.25 10.79
N LYS A 63 14.34 2.65 10.43
CA LYS A 63 13.83 2.72 9.07
C LYS A 63 12.92 3.94 8.88
N VAL A 64 12.97 4.53 7.69
CA VAL A 64 11.88 5.38 7.20
C VAL A 64 10.66 4.47 7.02
N LEU A 65 9.51 4.93 7.50
CA LEU A 65 8.28 4.15 7.51
C LEU A 65 7.75 3.99 6.08
N SER A 66 7.37 2.77 5.72
CA SER A 66 6.59 2.49 4.51
C SER A 66 5.11 2.80 4.75
N GLU A 67 4.28 2.77 3.69
CA GLU A 67 2.82 2.95 3.84
C GLU A 67 2.18 1.92 4.78
N GLU A 68 2.71 0.69 4.79
CA GLU A 68 2.25 -0.40 5.65
C GLU A 68 2.57 -0.14 7.13
N ASP A 69 3.63 0.62 7.41
CA ASP A 69 4.04 0.98 8.76
C ASP A 69 3.25 2.18 9.34
N LEU A 70 2.49 2.92 8.51
CA LEU A 70 1.87 4.19 8.94
C LEU A 70 0.77 3.99 10.00
N LEU A 71 0.04 2.88 9.96
CA LEU A 71 -0.99 2.61 10.97
C LEU A 71 -0.39 2.31 12.35
N GLU A 72 0.82 1.78 12.36
CA GLU A 72 1.61 1.57 13.58
C GLU A 72 2.31 2.85 14.07
N TYR A 73 2.09 3.97 13.38
CA TYR A 73 2.72 5.23 13.71
C TYR A 73 2.32 5.73 15.11
N PRO A 74 3.29 6.09 15.98
CA PRO A 74 2.96 6.58 17.30
C PRO A 74 2.33 7.98 17.25
N ILE A 75 1.07 8.08 17.64
CA ILE A 75 0.28 9.34 17.64
C ILE A 75 0.97 10.42 18.48
N SER A 76 1.71 10.02 19.52
CA SER A 76 2.48 10.93 20.37
C SER A 76 3.55 11.72 19.61
N ILE A 77 4.18 11.12 18.59
CA ILE A 77 5.19 11.80 17.78
C ILE A 77 4.52 12.86 16.91
N LEU A 78 3.42 12.51 16.26
CA LEU A 78 2.69 13.45 15.41
C LEU A 78 2.13 14.62 16.22
N ARG A 79 1.64 14.35 17.44
CA ARG A 79 1.21 15.37 18.39
C ARG A 79 2.35 16.30 18.78
N SER A 80 3.54 15.75 19.07
CA SER A 80 4.72 16.55 19.42
C SER A 80 5.16 17.47 18.28
N VAL A 81 5.14 16.97 17.03
CA VAL A 81 5.55 17.76 15.86
C VAL A 81 4.48 18.78 15.50
N SER A 82 3.20 18.41 15.56
CA SER A 82 2.07 19.35 15.37
C SER A 82 2.14 20.50 16.36
N LYS A 83 2.49 20.23 17.63
CA LYS A 83 2.72 21.28 18.63
C LYS A 83 3.86 22.22 18.24
N ALA A 84 5.00 21.68 17.81
CA ALA A 84 6.12 22.53 17.39
C ALA A 84 5.74 23.44 16.22
N ILE A 85 5.03 22.92 15.21
CA ILE A 85 4.59 23.71 14.05
C ILE A 85 3.50 24.71 14.47
N PHE A 86 2.60 24.34 15.36
CA PHE A 86 1.62 25.26 15.94
C PHE A 86 2.29 26.43 16.68
N ASP A 87 3.40 26.19 17.41
CA ASP A 87 4.18 27.27 18.02
C ASP A 87 4.72 28.25 16.96
N LEU A 88 5.09 27.76 15.77
CA LEU A 88 5.49 28.63 14.64
C LEU A 88 4.28 29.39 14.07
N GLU A 89 3.13 28.73 13.91
CA GLU A 89 1.90 29.38 13.43
C GLU A 89 1.50 30.54 14.34
N CYS A 90 1.64 30.38 15.67
CA CYS A 90 1.41 31.44 16.65
C CYS A 90 2.42 32.59 16.53
N LEU A 91 3.70 32.29 16.30
CA LEU A 91 4.74 33.34 16.16
C LEU A 91 4.54 34.18 14.91
N VAL A 92 4.15 33.55 13.80
CA VAL A 92 4.01 34.21 12.49
C VAL A 92 2.58 34.71 12.26
N GLU A 93 1.64 34.36 13.14
CA GLU A 93 0.21 34.63 13.01
C GLU A 93 -0.39 34.14 11.67
N SER A 94 0.06 32.96 11.23
CA SER A 94 -0.31 32.38 9.94
C SER A 94 -0.30 30.86 10.04
N ASP A 95 -1.20 30.19 9.30
CA ASP A 95 -1.16 28.73 9.19
C ASP A 95 0.07 28.24 8.41
N PHE A 96 0.43 26.97 8.60
CA PHE A 96 1.63 26.39 8.01
C PHE A 96 1.59 26.32 6.47
N PHE A 97 0.40 26.29 5.84
CA PHE A 97 0.29 26.33 4.37
C PHE A 97 0.66 27.71 3.82
N ASN A 98 0.19 28.77 4.47
CA ASN A 98 0.53 30.14 4.13
C ASN A 98 2.01 30.43 4.43
N ILE A 99 2.53 29.96 5.57
CA ILE A 99 3.97 30.04 5.89
C ILE A 99 4.80 29.36 4.79
N TYR A 100 4.40 28.15 4.37
CA TYR A 100 5.06 27.42 3.28
C TYR A 100 5.17 28.27 2.01
N ASN A 101 4.06 28.87 1.58
CA ASN A 101 4.01 29.70 0.38
C ASN A 101 4.87 30.96 0.50
N LEU A 102 4.90 31.60 1.67
CA LEU A 102 5.70 32.81 1.93
C LEU A 102 7.21 32.53 1.88
N VAL A 103 7.65 31.37 2.35
CA VAL A 103 9.07 31.01 2.37
C VAL A 103 9.54 30.33 1.09
N LYS A 104 8.66 29.74 0.28
CA LYS A 104 9.00 28.91 -0.89
C LYS A 104 9.97 29.59 -1.87
N ASN A 105 9.80 30.89 -2.11
CA ASN A 105 10.59 31.66 -3.08
C ASN A 105 11.85 32.32 -2.48
N LYS A 106 12.15 32.13 -1.19
CA LYS A 106 13.36 32.66 -0.55
C LYS A 106 14.55 31.74 -0.78
N HIS A 107 15.77 32.27 -0.65
CA HIS A 107 16.99 31.46 -0.77
C HIS A 107 17.05 30.38 0.32
N SER A 108 17.60 29.21 -0.02
CA SER A 108 17.64 28.02 0.85
C SER A 108 18.29 28.28 2.21
N THR A 109 19.29 29.15 2.27
CA THR A 109 20.07 29.47 3.47
C THR A 109 19.52 30.65 4.27
N THR A 110 18.48 31.35 3.78
CA THR A 110 17.88 32.47 4.51
C THR A 110 17.20 31.95 5.78
N ILE A 111 17.53 32.53 6.93
CA ILE A 111 16.93 32.18 8.23
C ILE A 111 15.56 32.84 8.40
N LEU A 112 14.66 32.23 9.18
CA LEU A 112 13.29 32.71 9.37
C LEU A 112 13.22 34.13 9.94
N GLU A 113 14.11 34.48 10.86
CA GLU A 113 14.22 35.84 11.43
C GLU A 113 14.43 36.92 10.36
N LYS A 114 15.15 36.58 9.27
CA LYS A 114 15.34 37.49 8.12
C LYS A 114 14.18 37.49 7.13
N ILE A 115 13.31 36.47 7.19
CA ILE A 115 12.15 36.36 6.31
C ILE A 115 10.96 37.10 6.92
N PHE A 116 10.75 36.95 8.24
CA PHE A 116 9.65 37.55 8.98
C PHE A 116 10.18 38.66 9.90
N LEU A 117 10.58 39.78 9.29
CA LEU A 117 11.24 40.90 9.99
C LEU A 117 10.38 41.56 11.08
N SER A 118 9.06 41.42 11.01
CA SER A 118 8.10 41.96 11.98
C SER A 118 7.83 41.02 13.16
N VAL A 119 8.40 39.82 13.17
CA VAL A 119 8.19 38.79 14.20
C VAL A 119 9.40 38.76 15.14
N ASP A 120 9.15 38.83 16.45
CA ASP A 120 10.20 38.65 17.45
C ASP A 120 10.45 37.15 17.70
N PHE A 121 11.56 36.64 17.17
CA PHE A 121 11.99 35.26 17.39
C PHE A 121 12.92 35.08 18.61
N LYS A 122 13.12 36.09 19.47
CA LYS A 122 13.99 35.96 20.64
C LYS A 122 13.65 34.72 21.46
N ASP A 123 14.69 33.95 21.80
CA ASP A 123 14.62 32.66 22.50
C ASP A 123 13.80 31.55 21.83
N SER A 124 13.29 31.78 20.61
CA SER A 124 12.59 30.78 19.82
C SER A 124 13.56 29.85 19.10
N PHE A 125 13.24 28.56 19.16
CA PHE A 125 13.87 27.52 18.34
C PHE A 125 13.86 27.89 16.83
N TRP A 126 12.84 28.60 16.37
CA TRP A 126 12.61 28.93 14.97
C TRP A 126 13.53 30.03 14.41
N SER A 127 14.14 30.86 15.27
CA SER A 127 15.00 31.99 14.88
C SER A 127 16.06 31.64 13.82
N LYS A 128 16.83 30.58 14.10
CA LYS A 128 17.98 30.14 13.28
C LYS A 128 17.64 29.06 12.26
N VAL A 129 16.37 28.67 12.15
CA VAL A 129 15.92 27.70 11.15
C VAL A 129 16.03 28.35 9.77
N THR A 130 16.61 27.64 8.80
CA THR A 130 16.69 28.12 7.43
C THR A 130 15.42 27.77 6.66
N LYS A 131 15.16 28.50 5.58
CA LYS A 131 14.09 28.20 4.63
C LYS A 131 14.12 26.73 4.17
N PHE A 132 15.30 26.21 3.84
CA PHE A 132 15.46 24.81 3.44
C PHE A 132 14.96 23.85 4.53
N GLU A 133 15.39 24.05 5.77
CA GLU A 133 15.02 23.19 6.89
C GLU A 133 13.53 23.24 7.22
N LEU A 134 12.93 24.44 7.13
CA LEU A 134 11.51 24.61 7.35
C LEU A 134 10.71 23.86 6.27
N LEU A 135 11.04 24.03 5.00
CA LEU A 135 10.32 23.35 3.92
C LEU A 135 10.43 21.83 4.03
N GLU A 136 11.62 21.30 4.30
CA GLU A 136 11.81 19.85 4.46
C GLU A 136 10.96 19.26 5.59
N LEU A 137 10.73 20.02 6.67
CA LEU A 137 9.83 19.64 7.76
C LEU A 137 8.35 19.78 7.35
N LEU A 138 7.97 20.90 6.71
CA LEU A 138 6.58 21.16 6.33
C LEU A 138 6.11 20.23 5.20
N ASP A 139 6.97 19.84 4.27
CA ASP A 139 6.66 18.86 3.23
C ASP A 139 6.32 17.49 3.86
N GLU A 140 7.14 17.03 4.81
CA GLU A 140 6.89 15.80 5.56
C GLU A 140 5.63 15.92 6.43
N TYR A 141 5.42 17.06 7.09
CA TYR A 141 4.22 17.27 7.90
C TYR A 141 2.94 17.29 7.07
N SER A 142 2.98 17.92 5.88
CA SER A 142 1.86 17.96 4.94
C SER A 142 1.46 16.55 4.51
N TYR A 143 2.43 15.67 4.30
CA TYR A 143 2.18 14.25 4.02
C TYR A 143 1.38 13.58 5.14
N TRP A 144 1.74 13.80 6.41
CA TRP A 144 1.01 13.25 7.56
C TRP A 144 -0.41 13.81 7.69
N VAL A 145 -0.59 15.10 7.43
CA VAL A 145 -1.91 15.73 7.38
C VAL A 145 -2.77 15.08 6.30
N ASP A 146 -2.25 14.93 5.09
CA ASP A 146 -2.96 14.28 3.98
C ASP A 146 -3.30 12.81 4.29
N TRP A 147 -2.38 12.08 4.91
CA TRP A 147 -2.60 10.67 5.28
C TRP A 147 -3.71 10.52 6.34
N ILE A 148 -3.77 11.38 7.35
CA ILE A 148 -4.84 11.34 8.36
C ILE A 148 -6.20 11.74 7.80
N VAL A 149 -6.23 12.73 6.91
CA VAL A 149 -7.46 13.07 6.18
C VAL A 149 -7.91 11.89 5.32
N TYR A 150 -6.98 11.18 4.69
CA TYR A 150 -7.26 9.97 3.91
C TYR A 150 -7.87 8.83 4.76
N LEU A 151 -7.46 8.68 6.01
CA LEU A 151 -8.05 7.69 6.91
C LEU A 151 -9.49 8.02 7.32
N GLU A 152 -10.01 9.21 7.00
CA GLU A 152 -11.36 9.66 7.33
C GLU A 152 -11.70 9.68 8.83
N PHE A 153 -10.71 9.54 9.72
CA PHE A 153 -10.89 9.64 11.17
C PHE A 153 -11.24 11.07 11.60
N VAL A 154 -10.74 12.04 10.84
CA VAL A 154 -10.99 13.46 11.04
C VAL A 154 -12.02 13.92 10.02
N LYS A 155 -13.19 14.38 10.50
CA LYS A 155 -14.29 14.90 9.67
C LYS A 155 -14.12 16.38 9.32
N VAL A 156 -13.09 17.03 9.87
CA VAL A 156 -12.78 18.45 9.71
C VAL A 156 -11.63 18.60 8.72
N GLU A 157 -11.64 19.67 7.93
CA GLU A 157 -10.50 20.00 7.07
C GLU A 157 -9.32 20.48 7.93
N ILE A 158 -8.18 19.82 7.80
CA ILE A 158 -6.97 20.15 8.56
C ILE A 158 -6.16 21.19 7.78
N CYS A 159 -6.51 22.46 7.95
CA CYS A 159 -5.83 23.59 7.30
C CYS A 159 -4.77 24.27 8.16
N SER A 160 -4.51 23.78 9.38
CA SER A 160 -3.47 24.30 10.28
C SER A 160 -2.96 23.22 11.24
N ALA A 161 -1.76 23.42 11.78
CA ALA A 161 -1.22 22.57 12.84
C ALA A 161 -2.03 22.72 14.14
N LYS A 162 -2.65 23.89 14.37
CA LYS A 162 -3.66 24.09 15.42
C LYS A 162 -4.80 23.06 15.32
N ILE A 163 -5.48 22.99 14.17
CA ILE A 163 -6.61 22.08 13.97
C ILE A 163 -6.13 20.63 14.11
N MET A 164 -5.00 20.30 13.51
CA MET A 164 -4.38 18.98 13.66
C MET A 164 -4.18 18.60 15.13
N LEU A 165 -3.64 19.53 15.94
CA LEU A 165 -3.38 19.32 17.35
C LEU A 165 -4.67 19.20 18.17
N GLU A 166 -5.70 19.98 17.85
CA GLU A 166 -7.04 19.87 18.45
C GLU A 166 -7.63 18.47 18.20
N GLU A 167 -7.57 17.98 16.96
CA GLU A 167 -8.01 16.63 16.60
C GLU A 167 -7.24 15.55 17.35
N LEU A 168 -5.90 15.61 17.34
CA LEU A 168 -5.04 14.64 18.04
C LEU A 168 -5.19 14.68 19.57
N ASN A 169 -5.80 15.74 20.13
CA ASN A 169 -6.08 15.89 21.56
C ASN A 169 -7.52 15.57 21.95
N ARG A 170 -8.39 15.20 21.01
CA ARG A 170 -9.73 14.70 21.33
C ARG A 170 -9.62 13.46 22.23
N PRO A 171 -10.59 13.21 23.12
CA PRO A 171 -10.54 12.12 24.10
C PRO A 171 -10.15 10.77 23.49
N LEU A 172 -10.69 10.48 22.30
CA LEU A 172 -10.39 9.31 21.50
C LEU A 172 -8.88 9.17 21.19
N PHE A 173 -8.25 10.16 20.53
CA PHE A 173 -6.84 10.09 20.15
C PHE A 173 -5.85 10.18 21.33
N LYS A 174 -6.31 10.65 22.49
CA LYS A 174 -5.52 10.64 23.73
C LYS A 174 -5.33 9.23 24.29
N GLN A 175 -6.30 8.35 24.07
CA GLN A 175 -6.27 6.96 24.57
C GLN A 175 -5.52 6.01 23.63
N LEU A 176 -5.28 6.42 22.39
CA LEU A 176 -4.65 5.59 21.36
C LEU A 176 -3.14 5.76 21.33
N ARG A 177 -2.42 4.64 21.26
CA ARG A 177 -0.96 4.63 21.09
C ARG A 177 -0.56 4.88 19.64
N ASN A 178 -1.25 4.24 18.71
CA ASN A 178 -1.06 4.29 17.26
C ASN A 178 -2.44 4.24 16.57
N PHE A 179 -2.47 4.43 15.25
CA PHE A 179 -3.71 4.48 14.48
C PHE A 179 -4.34 3.09 14.26
N SER A 180 -3.59 2.00 14.42
CA SER A 180 -4.13 0.63 14.40
C SER A 180 -5.01 0.30 15.61
N CYS A 181 -4.91 1.06 16.70
CA CYS A 181 -5.82 0.91 17.85
C CYS A 181 -7.25 1.43 17.61
N PHE A 182 -7.49 2.21 16.55
CA PHE A 182 -8.77 2.89 16.28
C PHE A 182 -9.80 2.01 15.55
N VAL A 183 -9.60 0.69 15.52
CA VAL A 183 -10.32 -0.17 14.58
C VAL A 183 -11.62 -0.61 15.23
N GLU A 184 -12.55 0.32 15.33
CA GLU A 184 -13.96 -0.01 15.46
C GLU A 184 -14.51 -0.39 14.09
N SER A 185 -15.21 -1.52 14.13
CA SER A 185 -15.70 -2.27 13.00
C SER A 185 -16.85 -1.54 12.29
N GLY A 186 -16.54 -0.90 11.16
CA GLY A 186 -17.53 -0.56 10.13
C GLY A 186 -17.97 -1.76 9.26
N TRP A 187 -17.60 -2.98 9.66
CA TRP A 187 -17.71 -4.20 8.84
C TRP A 187 -19.16 -4.43 8.39
N ASP A 188 -20.14 -4.30 9.28
CA ASP A 188 -21.55 -4.58 8.96
C ASP A 188 -22.16 -3.58 7.95
N LYS A 189 -21.68 -2.34 7.91
CA LYS A 189 -22.15 -1.33 6.94
C LYS A 189 -21.42 -1.48 5.61
N ASP A 190 -20.12 -1.72 5.65
CA ASP A 190 -19.27 -1.84 4.49
C ASP A 190 -19.50 -3.15 3.73
N GLU A 191 -19.76 -4.26 4.44
CA GLU A 191 -20.13 -5.55 3.88
C GLU A 191 -21.50 -5.48 3.18
N LYS A 192 -22.49 -4.79 3.77
CA LYS A 192 -23.79 -4.57 3.12
C LYS A 192 -23.67 -3.74 1.85
N VAL A 193 -22.83 -2.70 1.85
CA VAL A 193 -22.56 -1.88 0.66
C VAL A 193 -21.81 -2.69 -0.39
N PHE A 194 -20.84 -3.52 0.01
CA PHE A 194 -20.13 -4.44 -0.87
C PHE A 194 -21.06 -5.48 -1.51
N LYS A 195 -21.87 -6.18 -0.69
CA LYS A 195 -22.89 -7.14 -1.14
C LYS A 195 -23.91 -6.47 -2.06
N SER A 196 -24.32 -5.23 -1.76
CA SER A 196 -25.19 -4.44 -2.64
C SER A 196 -24.56 -4.14 -3.99
N ILE A 197 -23.32 -3.63 -4.02
CA ILE A 197 -22.59 -3.35 -5.27
C ILE A 197 -22.39 -4.61 -6.11
N LEU A 198 -22.08 -5.75 -5.49
CA LEU A 198 -21.98 -7.04 -6.19
C LEU A 198 -23.35 -7.57 -6.62
N SER A 199 -24.40 -7.29 -5.86
CA SER A 199 -25.78 -7.67 -6.23
C SER A 199 -26.25 -6.97 -7.51
N ASP A 200 -25.76 -5.76 -7.76
CA ASP A 200 -26.04 -4.96 -8.96
C ASP A 200 -25.26 -5.40 -10.21
N ILE A 201 -24.23 -6.25 -10.06
CA ILE A 201 -23.50 -6.82 -11.19
C ILE A 201 -24.29 -8.03 -11.71
N ASP A 202 -24.70 -7.94 -12.97
CA ASP A 202 -25.41 -9.00 -13.69
C ASP A 202 -24.39 -9.98 -14.30
N PHE A 203 -24.04 -11.01 -13.53
CA PHE A 203 -23.13 -12.07 -13.93
C PHE A 203 -23.74 -13.04 -14.97
N THR A 204 -25.02 -12.88 -15.32
CA THR A 204 -25.75 -13.78 -16.24
C THR A 204 -25.75 -13.30 -17.68
N LYS A 205 -25.26 -12.08 -17.96
CA LYS A 205 -25.06 -11.61 -19.33
C LYS A 205 -23.89 -12.37 -19.96
N GLY A 206 -24.25 -13.18 -20.96
CA GLY A 206 -23.40 -14.18 -21.63
C GLY A 206 -21.99 -13.70 -21.94
N ASP A 207 -21.05 -14.62 -21.71
CA ASP A 207 -19.60 -14.51 -21.86
C ASP A 207 -18.87 -13.57 -20.89
N PHE A 208 -19.49 -13.00 -19.84
CA PHE A 208 -18.75 -12.18 -18.85
C PHE A 208 -17.53 -12.90 -18.27
N LEU A 209 -17.65 -14.18 -17.90
CA LEU A 209 -16.54 -14.97 -17.34
C LEU A 209 -15.43 -15.21 -18.37
N VAL A 210 -15.81 -15.52 -19.61
CA VAL A 210 -14.88 -15.72 -20.73
C VAL A 210 -14.21 -14.38 -21.06
N GLU A 211 -14.97 -13.31 -21.24
CA GLU A 211 -14.50 -11.97 -21.53
C GLU A 211 -13.64 -11.40 -20.40
N TRP A 212 -13.97 -11.69 -19.15
CA TRP A 212 -13.17 -11.32 -17.98
C TRP A 212 -11.85 -12.09 -17.93
N LEU A 213 -11.86 -13.40 -18.12
CA LEU A 213 -10.66 -14.25 -18.14
C LEU A 213 -9.82 -14.04 -19.42
N GLU A 214 -10.42 -13.72 -20.56
CA GLU A 214 -9.75 -13.50 -21.86
C GLU A 214 -9.29 -12.05 -22.07
N ASN A 215 -9.79 -11.08 -21.28
CA ASN A 215 -9.30 -9.69 -21.28
C ASN A 215 -8.54 -9.33 -19.99
N PHE A 216 -8.16 -10.31 -19.19
CA PHE A 216 -7.29 -10.16 -18.01
C PHE A 216 -5.98 -9.41 -18.36
N ASP A 217 -5.51 -9.58 -19.60
CA ASP A 217 -4.34 -8.98 -20.23
C ASP A 217 -4.57 -7.59 -20.86
N LYS A 218 -5.83 -7.12 -20.95
CA LYS A 218 -6.18 -5.79 -21.51
C LYS A 218 -6.67 -4.76 -20.49
N THR A 219 -7.02 -5.15 -19.26
CA THR A 219 -7.60 -4.24 -18.27
C THR A 219 -6.84 -4.32 -16.94
N ASN A 220 -5.77 -3.54 -16.81
CA ASN A 220 -5.74 -2.16 -16.29
C ASN A 220 -5.57 -2.13 -14.78
N ILE A 221 -4.32 -1.95 -14.38
CA ILE A 221 -3.94 -1.42 -13.07
C ILE A 221 -4.84 -0.21 -12.75
N HIS A 222 -5.49 -0.21 -11.60
CA HIS A 222 -6.37 0.88 -11.20
C HIS A 222 -5.59 1.91 -10.39
N TYR A 223 -5.73 3.18 -10.73
CA TYR A 223 -5.01 4.27 -10.09
C TYR A 223 -5.94 5.15 -9.27
N ASN A 224 -5.46 5.61 -8.13
CA ASN A 224 -6.13 6.68 -7.41
C ASN A 224 -5.85 8.03 -8.09
N ILE A 225 -6.90 8.84 -8.33
CA ILE A 225 -6.79 10.15 -8.98
C ILE A 225 -5.89 11.15 -8.21
N LEU A 226 -5.88 11.06 -6.88
CA LEU A 226 -5.15 11.99 -6.03
C LEU A 226 -3.70 11.54 -5.86
N SER A 227 -3.48 10.32 -5.37
CA SER A 227 -2.12 9.81 -5.09
C SER A 227 -1.37 9.35 -6.34
N ARG A 228 -2.08 9.10 -7.45
CA ARG A 228 -1.55 8.47 -8.67
C ARG A 228 -0.94 7.08 -8.43
N ARG A 229 -1.21 6.49 -7.26
CA ARG A 229 -0.74 5.16 -6.89
C ARG A 229 -1.76 4.11 -7.30
N GLU A 230 -1.24 2.93 -7.54
CA GLU A 230 -1.99 1.74 -7.88
C GLU A 230 -2.77 1.25 -6.66
N TYR A 231 -4.03 0.87 -6.86
CA TYR A 231 -4.74 0.07 -5.88
C TYR A 231 -4.14 -1.33 -5.91
N ASN A 232 -3.24 -1.58 -4.96
CA ASN A 232 -2.48 -2.83 -4.84
C ASN A 232 -3.16 -3.86 -3.91
N SER A 233 -4.12 -3.42 -3.09
CA SER A 233 -4.97 -4.31 -2.32
C SER A 233 -5.77 -5.18 -3.28
N LEU A 234 -5.62 -6.49 -3.13
CA LEU A 234 -6.25 -7.47 -4.00
C LEU A 234 -7.75 -7.22 -4.20
N TYR A 235 -8.49 -7.09 -3.10
CA TYR A 235 -9.94 -6.92 -3.17
C TYR A 235 -10.31 -5.62 -3.91
N SER A 236 -9.50 -4.57 -3.74
CA SER A 236 -9.66 -3.31 -4.46
C SER A 236 -9.41 -3.52 -5.94
N TRP A 237 -8.25 -4.09 -6.31
CA TRP A 237 -7.91 -4.32 -7.70
C TRP A 237 -8.96 -5.18 -8.41
N PHE A 238 -9.33 -6.30 -7.79
CA PHE A 238 -10.29 -7.25 -8.33
C PHE A 238 -11.67 -6.62 -8.52
N LEU A 239 -12.21 -5.98 -7.48
CA LEU A 239 -13.55 -5.39 -7.55
C LEU A 239 -13.60 -4.21 -8.52
N LEU A 240 -12.55 -3.39 -8.56
CA LEU A 240 -12.44 -2.31 -9.54
C LEU A 240 -12.35 -2.85 -10.97
N THR A 241 -11.67 -3.98 -11.20
CA THR A 241 -11.62 -4.65 -12.50
C THR A 241 -12.98 -5.21 -12.91
N LEU A 242 -13.70 -5.88 -12.01
CA LEU A 242 -15.06 -6.38 -12.28
C LEU A 242 -16.00 -5.22 -12.65
N ILE A 243 -15.93 -4.11 -11.92
CA ILE A 243 -16.76 -2.93 -12.18
C ILE A 243 -16.34 -2.24 -13.48
N TYR A 244 -15.05 -2.12 -13.75
CA TYR A 244 -14.53 -1.56 -14.99
C TYR A 244 -15.09 -2.28 -16.22
N ILE A 245 -15.05 -3.62 -16.20
CA ILE A 245 -15.53 -4.45 -17.31
C ILE A 245 -17.05 -4.44 -17.39
N SER A 246 -17.76 -4.73 -16.30
CA SER A 246 -19.23 -4.81 -16.29
C SER A 246 -19.90 -3.49 -16.69
N ARG A 247 -19.25 -2.35 -16.45
CA ARG A 247 -19.75 -1.02 -16.82
C ARG A 247 -19.13 -0.47 -18.12
N ASN A 248 -18.25 -1.24 -18.76
CA ASN A 248 -17.52 -0.86 -19.97
C ASN A 248 -16.82 0.52 -19.85
N TYR A 249 -16.22 0.78 -18.69
CA TYR A 249 -15.44 1.99 -18.47
C TYR A 249 -14.18 1.96 -19.34
N LYS A 250 -13.73 3.13 -19.79
CA LYS A 250 -12.52 3.29 -20.61
C LYS A 250 -11.32 3.76 -19.79
N SER A 251 -11.55 4.32 -18.61
CA SER A 251 -10.51 4.85 -17.71
C SER A 251 -10.32 3.98 -16.46
N ASN A 252 -9.07 3.80 -16.05
CA ASN A 252 -8.66 3.04 -14.86
C ASN A 252 -8.42 3.93 -13.64
N VAL A 253 -8.91 5.17 -13.66
CA VAL A 253 -8.70 6.15 -12.61
C VAL A 253 -9.93 6.26 -11.71
N TRP A 254 -9.69 6.16 -10.40
CA TRP A 254 -10.73 6.13 -9.37
C TRP A 254 -10.42 7.10 -8.24
N GLY A 255 -11.45 7.57 -7.55
CA GLY A 255 -11.29 8.41 -6.37
C GLY A 255 -12.56 8.50 -5.54
N THR A 256 -12.42 8.81 -4.25
CA THR A 256 -13.59 9.08 -3.40
C THR A 256 -14.29 10.37 -3.83
N ALA A 257 -15.54 10.56 -3.45
CA ALA A 257 -16.28 11.80 -3.73
C ALA A 257 -15.53 13.06 -3.27
N LYS A 258 -14.86 12.98 -2.10
CA LYS A 258 -14.02 14.04 -1.57
C LYS A 258 -12.78 14.29 -2.43
N GLN A 259 -12.14 13.24 -2.93
CA GLN A 259 -10.95 13.36 -3.80
C GLN A 259 -11.31 14.03 -5.14
N TRP A 260 -12.44 13.65 -5.74
CA TRP A 260 -12.94 14.30 -6.96
C TRP A 260 -13.26 15.78 -6.73
N LYS A 261 -13.94 16.11 -5.62
CA LYS A 261 -14.23 17.50 -5.23
C LYS A 261 -12.96 18.32 -5.03
N ARG A 262 -11.93 17.77 -4.35
CA ARG A 262 -10.63 18.44 -4.14
C ARG A 262 -9.89 18.71 -5.46
N LYS A 263 -10.11 17.87 -6.48
CA LYS A 263 -9.58 18.08 -7.84
C LYS A 263 -10.42 19.04 -8.69
N GLY A 264 -11.49 19.62 -8.12
CA GLY A 264 -12.37 20.56 -8.81
C GLY A 264 -13.49 19.91 -9.62
N TYR A 265 -13.73 18.60 -9.43
CA TYR A 265 -14.74 17.88 -10.18
C TYR A 265 -15.98 17.54 -9.35
N VAL A 266 -17.11 17.35 -10.04
CA VAL A 266 -18.40 17.05 -9.44
C VAL A 266 -18.88 15.69 -9.93
N LEU A 267 -19.37 14.84 -9.02
CA LEU A 267 -19.97 13.55 -9.37
C LEU A 267 -21.29 13.75 -10.13
N LYS A 268 -21.60 12.83 -11.05
CA LYS A 268 -22.92 12.76 -11.68
C LYS A 268 -24.00 12.48 -10.63
N GLU A 269 -25.23 12.93 -10.88
CA GLU A 269 -26.35 12.77 -9.95
C GLU A 269 -26.64 11.28 -9.63
N ASN A 270 -26.43 10.40 -10.60
CA ASN A 270 -26.57 8.94 -10.47
C ASN A 270 -25.22 8.21 -10.51
N ALA A 271 -24.16 8.84 -9.97
CA ALA A 271 -22.81 8.28 -10.00
C ALA A 271 -22.75 6.92 -9.30
N LYS A 272 -22.20 5.91 -9.98
CA LYS A 272 -22.17 4.54 -9.46
C LYS A 272 -20.90 4.27 -8.62
N PRO A 273 -21.02 3.83 -7.36
CA PRO A 273 -19.88 3.59 -6.49
C PRO A 273 -19.13 2.30 -6.82
N ALA A 274 -17.93 2.17 -6.26
CA ALA A 274 -17.10 0.98 -6.18
C ALA A 274 -16.40 0.93 -4.81
N ALA A 275 -16.10 -0.26 -4.31
CA ALA A 275 -15.44 -0.44 -3.02
C ALA A 275 -13.93 -0.71 -3.19
N VAL A 276 -13.12 -0.14 -2.30
CA VAL A 276 -11.69 -0.45 -2.17
C VAL A 276 -11.38 -0.77 -0.72
N PHE A 277 -10.50 -1.73 -0.49
CA PHE A 277 -10.20 -2.33 0.79
C PHE A 277 -8.79 -2.01 1.23
N HIS A 278 -8.64 -1.73 2.52
CA HIS A 278 -7.40 -1.42 3.21
C HIS A 278 -7.26 -2.42 4.35
N ASN A 279 -6.26 -3.30 4.26
CA ASN A 279 -5.98 -4.28 5.31
C ASN A 279 -4.83 -3.76 6.18
N PHE A 280 -4.87 -4.08 7.47
CA PHE A 280 -3.79 -3.78 8.40
C PHE A 280 -3.72 -4.77 9.56
N LEU A 281 -2.52 -4.94 10.09
CA LEU A 281 -2.19 -5.84 11.18
C LEU A 281 -2.08 -5.04 12.47
N SER A 282 -2.91 -5.34 13.48
CA SER A 282 -2.65 -4.91 14.86
C SER A 282 -1.82 -6.00 15.54
N LYS A 283 -0.73 -5.63 16.22
CA LYS A 283 0.04 -6.58 17.06
C LYS A 283 -0.72 -6.97 18.33
N ASP A 284 -0.28 -8.07 18.92
CA ASP A 284 -0.82 -8.67 20.15
C ASP A 284 -1.00 -7.62 21.26
N LYS A 285 -2.16 -7.66 21.93
CA LYS A 285 -2.35 -6.96 23.20
C LYS A 285 -1.90 -7.89 24.31
N ILE A 286 -1.17 -7.36 25.28
CA ILE A 286 -0.99 -8.04 26.56
C ILE A 286 -2.18 -7.66 27.40
N ASN A 287 -2.99 -8.63 27.80
CA ASN A 287 -4.06 -8.40 28.77
C ASN A 287 -3.39 -8.00 30.11
N PRO A 288 -3.61 -6.79 30.64
CA PRO A 288 -2.90 -6.30 31.82
C PRO A 288 -3.29 -7.01 33.12
N GLU A 289 -4.39 -7.77 33.14
CA GLU A 289 -4.84 -8.54 34.30
C GLU A 289 -4.36 -9.99 34.27
N THR A 290 -4.31 -10.60 33.08
CA THR A 290 -3.94 -12.03 32.94
C THR A 290 -2.52 -12.25 32.44
N ASN A 291 -1.85 -11.20 31.93
CA ASN A 291 -0.53 -11.27 31.29
C ASN A 291 -0.48 -12.22 30.07
N GLU A 292 -1.64 -12.60 29.54
CA GLU A 292 -1.75 -13.43 28.34
C GLU A 292 -1.65 -12.56 27.07
N PHE A 293 -1.04 -13.13 26.03
CA PHE A 293 -1.01 -12.53 24.70
C PHE A 293 -2.36 -12.77 24.03
N GLU A 294 -3.18 -11.71 23.92
CA GLU A 294 -4.29 -11.69 22.97
C GLU A 294 -3.70 -11.54 21.58
N SER A 295 -3.79 -12.60 20.78
CA SER A 295 -3.39 -12.64 19.38
C SER A 295 -3.87 -11.41 18.61
N GLY A 296 -2.95 -10.74 17.93
CA GLY A 296 -3.19 -9.52 17.16
C GLY A 296 -4.33 -9.67 16.16
N PHE A 297 -5.16 -8.64 16.06
CA PHE A 297 -6.31 -8.65 15.16
C PHE A 297 -5.96 -8.04 13.78
N TYR A 298 -6.44 -8.68 12.71
CA TYR A 298 -6.41 -8.15 11.35
C TYR A 298 -7.59 -7.21 11.14
N GLY A 299 -7.36 -5.93 10.93
CA GLY A 299 -8.44 -5.02 10.56
C GLY A 299 -8.51 -4.76 9.06
N LYS A 300 -9.74 -4.65 8.56
CA LYS A 300 -10.09 -4.33 7.17
C LYS A 300 -10.94 -3.05 7.22
N LYS A 301 -10.56 -2.04 6.45
CA LYS A 301 -11.35 -0.82 6.20
C LYS A 301 -11.78 -0.81 4.73
N THR A 302 -13.04 -0.52 4.47
CA THR A 302 -13.53 -0.32 3.10
C THR A 302 -13.72 1.18 2.84
N SER A 303 -13.42 1.65 1.63
CA SER A 303 -13.67 3.02 1.18
C SER A 303 -14.46 2.99 -0.13
N ILE A 304 -15.34 3.96 -0.32
CA ILE A 304 -16.15 4.08 -1.53
C ILE A 304 -15.52 5.06 -2.51
N VAL A 305 -15.24 4.58 -3.71
CA VAL A 305 -14.62 5.31 -4.81
C VAL A 305 -15.53 5.32 -6.05
N TYR A 306 -15.27 6.26 -6.94
CA TYR A 306 -15.99 6.47 -8.19
C TYR A 306 -14.97 6.55 -9.31
N ASN A 307 -15.28 5.92 -10.45
CA ASN A 307 -14.45 6.02 -11.63
C ASN A 307 -14.49 7.45 -12.17
N SER A 308 -13.44 7.86 -12.87
CA SER A 308 -13.41 9.13 -13.61
C SER A 308 -14.57 9.30 -14.60
N GLU A 309 -15.17 8.22 -15.11
CA GLU A 309 -16.35 8.30 -15.97
C GLU A 309 -17.66 8.60 -15.23
N GLU A 310 -17.65 8.55 -13.89
CA GLU A 310 -18.78 8.92 -13.04
C GLU A 310 -18.74 10.40 -12.61
N VAL A 311 -17.83 11.16 -13.22
CA VAL A 311 -17.51 12.55 -12.88
C VAL A 311 -17.79 13.45 -14.08
N LEU A 312 -18.29 14.67 -13.83
CA LEU A 312 -18.55 15.67 -14.88
C LEU A 312 -17.25 16.37 -15.30
N SER A 313 -17.10 16.61 -16.60
CA SER A 313 -16.02 17.43 -17.19
C SER A 313 -14.60 16.91 -16.95
N PHE A 314 -14.42 15.61 -16.71
CA PHE A 314 -13.10 14.98 -16.65
C PHE A 314 -12.62 14.58 -18.04
N ASP A 315 -11.64 15.31 -18.58
CA ASP A 315 -10.96 14.94 -19.83
C ASP A 315 -9.97 13.79 -19.56
N GLY A 316 -10.44 12.58 -19.84
CA GLY A 316 -9.82 11.29 -19.51
C GLY A 316 -8.29 11.24 -19.57
N MET A 317 -7.62 11.34 -18.42
CA MET A 317 -6.26 10.82 -18.28
C MET A 317 -6.32 9.30 -18.15
N LYS A 318 -5.78 8.58 -19.15
CA LYS A 318 -5.39 7.17 -18.98
C LYS A 318 -3.94 7.14 -18.52
N TYR A 319 -3.66 6.46 -17.41
CA TYR A 319 -2.28 6.02 -17.16
C TYR A 319 -2.01 4.84 -18.09
N GLY A 320 -1.07 5.04 -19.04
CA GLY A 320 -0.78 4.08 -20.10
C GLY A 320 0.67 3.58 -20.05
N ASP A 321 0.79 2.26 -19.93
CA ASP A 321 1.80 1.38 -20.52
C ASP A 321 3.26 1.81 -20.47
N ASN A 322 3.88 1.62 -19.31
CA ASN A 322 5.34 1.49 -19.28
C ASN A 322 5.75 0.14 -19.87
N LYS A 323 6.58 0.22 -20.92
CA LYS A 323 7.23 -0.92 -21.57
C LYS A 323 8.05 -1.73 -20.57
N VAL A 324 7.85 -3.04 -20.62
CA VAL A 324 8.49 -4.09 -19.83
C VAL A 324 10.01 -4.10 -20.04
N ALA A 325 10.77 -4.12 -18.93
CA ALA A 325 12.15 -4.61 -18.81
C ALA A 325 12.38 -4.99 -17.33
N LYS A 326 12.94 -6.12 -16.90
CA LYS A 326 13.60 -7.31 -17.49
C LYS A 326 13.20 -8.51 -16.62
N PHE A 327 13.05 -9.69 -17.24
CA PHE A 327 12.67 -10.94 -16.57
C PHE A 327 13.71 -11.49 -15.56
N GLU A 328 14.93 -10.94 -15.53
CA GLU A 328 16.04 -11.32 -14.63
C GLU A 328 15.62 -11.28 -13.13
N LYS A 329 14.74 -10.35 -12.73
CA LYS A 329 14.27 -10.24 -11.33
C LYS A 329 13.40 -11.41 -10.85
N ILE A 330 12.77 -12.16 -11.77
CA ILE A 330 11.93 -13.30 -11.41
C ILE A 330 12.84 -14.48 -11.06
N ASP A 331 13.83 -14.76 -11.91
CA ASP A 331 14.78 -15.85 -11.69
C ASP A 331 15.56 -15.64 -10.38
N ASP A 332 16.01 -14.41 -10.11
CA ASP A 332 16.67 -14.04 -8.84
C ASP A 332 15.77 -14.37 -7.65
N ARG A 333 14.49 -13.98 -7.73
CA ARG A 333 13.54 -14.16 -6.63
C ARG A 333 13.17 -15.62 -6.40
N LEU A 334 13.00 -16.40 -7.47
CA LEU A 334 12.76 -17.83 -7.36
C LEU A 334 13.98 -18.57 -6.80
N SER A 335 15.18 -18.11 -7.14
CA SER A 335 16.43 -18.62 -6.57
C SER A 335 16.56 -18.32 -5.07
N GLU A 336 16.19 -17.11 -4.63
CA GLU A 336 16.15 -16.75 -3.20
C GLU A 336 15.20 -17.64 -2.39
N LEU A 337 14.09 -18.06 -3.01
CA LEU A 337 13.10 -18.94 -2.40
C LEU A 337 13.46 -20.43 -2.52
N CYS A 338 14.60 -20.75 -3.12
CA CYS A 338 15.05 -22.10 -3.43
C CYS A 338 14.00 -22.91 -4.22
N VAL A 339 13.31 -22.29 -5.17
CA VAL A 339 12.37 -22.98 -6.07
C VAL A 339 13.17 -23.79 -7.08
N GLU A 340 13.01 -25.11 -7.06
CA GLU A 340 13.62 -26.00 -8.04
C GLU A 340 12.76 -26.08 -9.31
N VAL A 341 13.37 -25.83 -10.47
CA VAL A 341 12.70 -25.89 -11.78
C VAL A 341 13.47 -26.83 -12.70
N LEU A 342 12.83 -27.92 -13.12
CA LEU A 342 13.39 -28.93 -14.03
C LEU A 342 12.68 -28.93 -15.39
N GLU A 343 13.35 -29.43 -16.42
CA GLU A 343 12.79 -29.51 -17.78
C GLU A 343 11.90 -30.74 -17.97
N SER A 344 10.75 -30.58 -18.63
CA SER A 344 9.80 -31.65 -18.97
C SER A 344 9.08 -31.36 -20.30
N ASN A 345 8.17 -32.24 -20.71
CA ASN A 345 7.30 -32.01 -21.88
C ASN A 345 6.08 -31.14 -21.55
N SER A 346 5.78 -30.91 -20.28
CA SER A 346 4.60 -30.17 -19.82
C SER A 346 4.93 -29.39 -18.55
N ALA A 347 4.16 -28.33 -18.29
CA ALA A 347 4.29 -27.54 -17.09
C ALA A 347 3.40 -28.13 -15.99
N TYR A 348 3.96 -28.36 -14.81
CA TYR A 348 3.23 -28.76 -13.61
C TYR A 348 4.12 -28.63 -12.37
N TYR A 349 3.51 -28.40 -11.22
CA TYR A 349 4.15 -28.59 -9.92
C TYR A 349 3.96 -30.03 -9.43
N ASP A 350 5.06 -30.72 -9.11
CA ASP A 350 5.05 -32.04 -8.46
C ASP A 350 5.10 -31.88 -6.94
N ILE A 351 4.04 -32.31 -6.27
CA ILE A 351 3.87 -32.14 -4.82
C ILE A 351 4.75 -33.11 -4.03
N ASP A 352 5.03 -34.30 -4.57
CA ASP A 352 5.79 -35.33 -3.87
C ASP A 352 7.29 -35.06 -3.93
N GLU A 353 7.76 -34.56 -5.07
CA GLU A 353 9.18 -34.18 -5.27
C GLU A 353 9.47 -32.74 -4.82
N ASP A 354 8.44 -31.92 -4.63
CA ASP A 354 8.52 -30.48 -4.38
C ASP A 354 9.23 -29.68 -5.49
N VAL A 355 9.06 -30.12 -6.74
CA VAL A 355 9.75 -29.58 -7.92
C VAL A 355 8.74 -29.03 -8.93
N ILE A 356 9.09 -27.92 -9.58
CA ILE A 356 8.33 -27.40 -10.72
C ILE A 356 8.94 -27.94 -12.02
N TYR A 357 8.13 -28.57 -12.84
CA TYR A 357 8.51 -28.99 -14.18
C TYR A 357 8.04 -27.97 -15.21
N MET A 358 8.90 -27.62 -16.16
CA MET A 358 8.61 -26.66 -17.23
C MET A 358 9.06 -27.18 -18.60
N PRO A 359 8.32 -26.91 -19.69
CA PRO A 359 8.82 -27.12 -21.04
C PRO A 359 10.04 -26.25 -21.32
N GLU A 360 10.95 -26.77 -22.14
CA GLU A 360 12.10 -25.98 -22.58
C GLU A 360 11.63 -24.66 -23.20
N LYS A 361 12.35 -23.56 -22.88
CA LYS A 361 12.01 -22.21 -23.34
C LYS A 361 11.83 -22.14 -24.87
N ARG A 362 12.52 -22.97 -25.65
CA ARG A 362 12.43 -23.05 -27.12
C ARG A 362 11.04 -23.44 -27.64
N PHE A 363 10.23 -24.14 -26.85
CA PHE A 363 8.87 -24.56 -27.23
C PHE A 363 7.83 -23.44 -27.07
N PHE A 364 8.20 -22.30 -26.47
CA PHE A 364 7.36 -21.10 -26.41
C PHE A 364 7.65 -20.24 -27.65
N ILE A 365 6.94 -20.50 -28.76
CA ILE A 365 7.31 -20.01 -30.12
C ILE A 365 6.49 -18.80 -30.64
N LYS A 366 5.59 -18.22 -29.83
CA LYS A 366 4.65 -17.16 -30.26
C LYS A 366 5.17 -15.74 -29.93
N GLU A 367 4.56 -14.71 -30.53
CA GLU A 367 4.73 -13.32 -30.10
C GLU A 367 4.52 -13.22 -28.58
N ASN A 368 5.54 -12.75 -27.85
CA ASN A 368 5.70 -12.82 -26.38
C ASN A 368 6.04 -14.20 -25.79
N SER A 369 7.00 -14.93 -26.37
CA SER A 369 7.55 -16.20 -25.86
C SER A 369 8.02 -16.13 -24.41
N THR A 370 8.78 -15.09 -24.05
CA THR A 370 9.31 -14.91 -22.69
C THR A 370 8.18 -14.68 -21.68
N ALA A 371 7.23 -13.80 -21.96
CA ALA A 371 6.10 -13.57 -21.06
C ALA A 371 5.22 -14.82 -20.92
N SER A 372 5.09 -15.61 -21.98
CA SER A 372 4.34 -16.87 -21.95
C SER A 372 5.02 -17.90 -21.04
N TYR A 373 6.35 -18.04 -21.12
CA TYR A 373 7.11 -18.91 -20.23
C TYR A 373 6.95 -18.50 -18.76
N TYR A 374 7.23 -17.24 -18.41
CA TYR A 374 7.15 -16.78 -17.03
C TYR A 374 5.72 -16.74 -16.50
N SER A 375 4.73 -16.52 -17.35
CA SER A 375 3.31 -16.63 -16.99
C SER A 375 2.95 -18.05 -16.54
N THR A 376 3.41 -19.06 -17.29
CA THR A 376 3.21 -20.48 -16.94
C THR A 376 4.00 -20.84 -15.69
N LEU A 377 5.28 -20.44 -15.62
CA LEU A 377 6.11 -20.69 -14.44
C LEU A 377 5.50 -20.09 -13.17
N LEU A 378 5.03 -18.84 -13.22
CA LEU A 378 4.42 -18.21 -12.05
C LEU A 378 3.11 -18.88 -11.63
N HIS A 379 2.37 -19.50 -12.54
CA HIS A 379 1.21 -20.33 -12.22
C HIS A 379 1.61 -21.55 -11.41
N GLU A 380 2.61 -22.30 -11.88
CA GLU A 380 3.14 -23.45 -11.13
C GLU A 380 3.78 -23.04 -9.81
N VAL A 381 4.42 -21.87 -9.74
CA VAL A 381 4.96 -21.32 -8.48
C VAL A 381 3.85 -21.06 -7.46
N ILE A 382 2.66 -20.62 -7.91
CA ILE A 382 1.53 -20.49 -6.98
C ILE A 382 1.11 -21.86 -6.46
N HIS A 383 0.96 -22.87 -7.31
CA HIS A 383 0.71 -24.24 -6.83
C HIS A 383 1.79 -24.72 -5.86
N TRP A 384 3.07 -24.46 -6.17
CA TRP A 384 4.18 -24.75 -5.29
C TRP A 384 3.97 -24.12 -3.92
N THR A 385 3.59 -22.85 -3.81
CA THR A 385 3.30 -22.25 -2.47
C THR A 385 2.22 -22.97 -1.68
N GLY A 386 1.39 -23.79 -2.31
CA GLY A 386 0.29 -24.53 -1.68
C GLY A 386 0.72 -25.67 -0.77
N SER A 387 1.97 -26.13 -0.78
CA SER A 387 2.41 -27.24 0.09
C SER A 387 2.20 -26.96 1.58
N ASP A 388 2.18 -28.05 2.35
CA ASP A 388 2.00 -28.07 3.80
C ASP A 388 3.06 -27.24 4.55
N ILE A 389 4.31 -27.24 4.08
CA ILE A 389 5.40 -26.43 4.64
C ILE A 389 5.37 -24.94 4.25
N ARG A 390 4.42 -24.53 3.38
CA ARG A 390 4.30 -23.16 2.87
C ARG A 390 2.95 -22.52 3.24
N CYS A 391 2.00 -22.42 2.31
CA CYS A 391 0.70 -21.83 2.55
C CYS A 391 -0.37 -22.87 2.95
N ASN A 392 -0.01 -24.16 3.01
CA ASN A 392 -0.85 -25.26 3.47
C ASN A 392 -2.26 -25.22 2.88
N ARG A 393 -2.34 -25.24 1.55
CA ARG A 393 -3.59 -25.26 0.79
C ARG A 393 -3.90 -26.69 0.33
N ASN A 394 -5.17 -26.96 0.05
CA ASN A 394 -5.60 -28.25 -0.46
C ASN A 394 -5.26 -28.39 -1.96
N ILE A 395 -4.01 -28.74 -2.24
CA ILE A 395 -3.49 -28.94 -3.61
C ILE A 395 -3.48 -30.42 -4.04
N ARG A 396 -3.74 -31.35 -3.12
CA ARG A 396 -3.90 -32.79 -3.40
C ARG A 396 -5.38 -33.10 -3.62
N ASN A 397 -5.91 -32.65 -4.74
CA ASN A 397 -7.31 -32.80 -5.09
C ASN A 397 -7.48 -33.60 -6.39
N ASP A 398 -8.64 -34.22 -6.56
CA ASP A 398 -8.93 -35.02 -7.73
C ASP A 398 -9.14 -34.11 -8.95
N PHE A 399 -8.53 -34.48 -10.08
CA PHE A 399 -8.66 -33.71 -11.30
C PHE A 399 -10.12 -33.52 -11.71
N GLY A 400 -10.53 -32.26 -11.90
CA GLY A 400 -11.90 -31.88 -12.26
C GLY A 400 -12.89 -31.79 -11.09
N SER A 401 -12.44 -31.96 -9.85
CA SER A 401 -13.24 -31.67 -8.66
C SER A 401 -13.41 -30.16 -8.41
N ASP A 402 -14.37 -29.79 -7.57
CA ASP A 402 -14.59 -28.39 -7.15
C ASP A 402 -13.36 -27.80 -6.45
N SER A 403 -12.67 -28.60 -5.62
CA SER A 403 -11.44 -28.18 -4.95
C SER A 403 -10.27 -28.01 -5.92
N TYR A 404 -10.20 -28.82 -6.99
CA TYR A 404 -9.25 -28.62 -8.08
C TYR A 404 -9.54 -27.31 -8.83
N ALA A 405 -10.80 -27.04 -9.17
CA ALA A 405 -11.19 -25.81 -9.85
C ALA A 405 -10.93 -24.54 -9.01
N LEU A 406 -11.13 -24.61 -7.68
CA LEU A 406 -10.76 -23.55 -6.75
C LEU A 406 -9.24 -23.30 -6.77
N GLU A 407 -8.41 -24.34 -6.68
CA GLU A 407 -6.95 -24.17 -6.67
C GLU A 407 -6.40 -23.68 -8.02
N GLU A 408 -6.99 -24.08 -9.16
CA GLU A 408 -6.67 -23.50 -10.47
C GLU A 408 -7.02 -22.01 -10.54
N LEU A 409 -8.16 -21.61 -9.95
CA LEU A 409 -8.54 -20.20 -9.82
C LEU A 409 -7.55 -19.44 -8.92
N VAL A 410 -7.09 -20.05 -7.82
CA VAL A 410 -6.03 -19.51 -6.96
C VAL A 410 -4.73 -19.31 -7.73
N ALA A 411 -4.31 -20.30 -8.51
CA ALA A 411 -3.09 -20.24 -9.32
C ALA A 411 -3.14 -19.20 -10.43
N GLU A 412 -4.27 -19.13 -11.15
CA GLU A 412 -4.50 -18.10 -12.17
C GLU A 412 -4.51 -16.69 -11.58
N LEU A 413 -5.22 -16.45 -10.47
CA LEU A 413 -5.25 -15.17 -9.78
C LEU A 413 -3.85 -14.80 -9.23
N GLY A 414 -3.18 -15.73 -8.57
CA GLY A 414 -1.88 -15.49 -7.93
C GLY A 414 -0.78 -15.19 -8.94
N ALA A 415 -0.74 -15.93 -10.06
CA ALA A 415 0.22 -15.72 -11.12
C ALA A 415 0.04 -14.37 -11.80
N ASN A 416 -1.22 -13.92 -11.93
CA ASN A 416 -1.51 -12.57 -12.40
C ASN A 416 -1.02 -11.49 -11.44
N PHE A 417 -1.18 -11.66 -10.12
CA PHE A 417 -0.65 -10.70 -9.13
C PHE A 417 0.87 -10.60 -9.22
N LEU A 418 1.55 -11.74 -9.35
CA LEU A 418 3.01 -11.77 -9.53
C LEU A 418 3.42 -11.12 -10.86
N SER A 419 2.76 -11.46 -11.97
CA SER A 419 3.05 -10.87 -13.28
C SER A 419 2.90 -9.36 -13.27
N SER A 420 1.82 -8.84 -12.67
CA SER A 420 1.61 -7.40 -12.49
C SER A 420 2.71 -6.75 -11.66
N ARG A 421 3.13 -7.37 -10.55
CA ARG A 421 4.22 -6.85 -9.69
C ARG A 421 5.59 -6.89 -10.36
N PHE A 422 5.83 -7.88 -11.21
CA PHE A 422 7.03 -7.98 -12.03
C PHE A 422 6.96 -7.16 -13.33
N GLY A 423 5.84 -6.47 -13.57
CA GLY A 423 5.68 -5.50 -14.65
C GLY A 423 5.46 -6.12 -16.02
N PHE A 424 4.87 -7.31 -16.12
CA PHE A 424 4.48 -7.92 -17.39
C PHE A 424 3.07 -8.52 -17.35
N ARG A 425 2.50 -8.76 -18.53
CA ARG A 425 1.13 -9.25 -18.67
C ARG A 425 1.12 -10.76 -18.81
N LYS A 426 0.34 -11.44 -17.95
CA LYS A 426 0.06 -12.87 -18.06
C LYS A 426 -1.07 -13.10 -19.06
N LYS A 427 -0.90 -14.11 -19.91
CA LYS A 427 -2.00 -14.68 -20.69
C LYS A 427 -2.61 -15.81 -19.87
N VAL A 428 -3.93 -15.80 -19.73
CA VAL A 428 -4.64 -16.85 -18.99
C VAL A 428 -4.54 -18.17 -19.77
N SER A 429 -4.32 -19.27 -19.05
CA SER A 429 -4.24 -20.59 -19.66
C SER A 429 -5.62 -21.03 -20.16
N LYS A 430 -5.75 -21.37 -21.44
CA LYS A 430 -7.02 -21.89 -22.01
C LYS A 430 -7.48 -23.18 -21.32
N ASN A 431 -6.53 -23.96 -20.80
CA ASN A 431 -6.84 -25.22 -20.11
C ASN A 431 -7.43 -24.92 -18.72
N SER A 432 -6.80 -24.06 -17.92
CA SER A 432 -7.28 -23.66 -16.59
C SER A 432 -8.64 -22.95 -16.65
N ILE A 433 -8.86 -22.09 -17.66
CA ILE A 433 -10.15 -21.41 -17.89
C ILE A 433 -11.30 -22.39 -18.03
N ARG A 434 -11.11 -23.50 -18.73
CA ARG A 434 -12.19 -24.45 -19.01
C ARG A 434 -12.76 -25.05 -17.72
N TYR A 435 -11.89 -25.40 -16.78
CA TYR A 435 -12.31 -25.99 -15.49
C TYR A 435 -12.98 -24.94 -14.61
N ILE A 436 -12.38 -23.75 -14.52
CA ILE A 436 -12.91 -22.63 -13.74
C ILE A 436 -14.32 -22.27 -14.24
N ILE A 437 -14.52 -22.13 -15.55
CA ILE A 437 -15.84 -21.83 -16.12
C ILE A 437 -16.84 -22.94 -15.87
N SER A 438 -16.45 -24.20 -16.09
CA SER A 438 -17.34 -25.34 -15.88
C SER A 438 -17.82 -25.39 -14.43
N TRP A 439 -16.92 -25.22 -13.47
CA TRP A 439 -17.24 -25.20 -12.04
C TRP A 439 -18.12 -24.01 -11.66
N LEU A 440 -17.71 -22.79 -12.03
CA LEU A 440 -18.45 -21.57 -11.69
C LEU A 440 -19.85 -21.53 -12.32
N SER A 441 -20.06 -22.17 -13.48
CA SER A 441 -21.38 -22.23 -14.14
C SER A 441 -22.44 -23.04 -13.36
N GLY A 442 -22.00 -23.91 -12.45
CA GLY A 442 -22.88 -24.69 -11.57
C GLY A 442 -23.24 -23.98 -10.26
N LEU A 443 -22.62 -22.84 -9.96
CA LEU A 443 -22.81 -22.13 -8.70
C LEU A 443 -23.92 -21.08 -8.79
N ASN A 444 -24.67 -20.93 -7.70
CA ASN A 444 -25.55 -19.77 -7.55
C ASN A 444 -24.73 -18.49 -7.26
N LYS A 445 -25.37 -17.32 -7.32
CA LYS A 445 -24.69 -16.03 -7.14
C LYS A 445 -23.92 -15.91 -5.82
N GLU A 446 -24.46 -16.42 -4.71
CA GLU A 446 -23.81 -16.34 -3.40
C GLU A 446 -22.60 -17.26 -3.33
N GLN A 447 -22.76 -18.52 -3.74
CA GLN A 447 -21.68 -19.52 -3.80
C GLN A 447 -20.54 -19.09 -4.73
N TRP A 448 -20.88 -18.45 -5.85
CA TRP A 448 -19.91 -17.91 -6.79
C TRP A 448 -19.07 -16.79 -6.17
N LEU A 449 -19.71 -15.88 -5.44
CA LEU A 449 -19.03 -14.79 -4.74
C LEU A 449 -18.13 -15.31 -3.62
N ASP A 450 -18.62 -16.26 -2.82
CA ASP A 450 -17.86 -16.86 -1.72
C ASP A 450 -16.62 -17.59 -2.26
N SER A 451 -16.79 -18.36 -3.33
CA SER A 451 -15.70 -19.09 -4.01
C SER A 451 -14.63 -18.15 -4.57
N LEU A 452 -15.03 -17.00 -5.12
CA LEU A 452 -14.10 -15.99 -5.61
C LEU A 452 -13.37 -15.25 -4.49
N GLU A 453 -14.09 -14.89 -3.42
CA GLU A 453 -13.47 -14.28 -2.25
C GLU A 453 -12.41 -15.22 -1.65
N GLU A 454 -12.75 -16.50 -1.49
CA GLU A 454 -11.84 -17.54 -1.02
C GLU A 454 -10.61 -17.66 -1.91
N ALA A 455 -10.80 -17.86 -3.22
CA ALA A 455 -9.70 -18.02 -4.16
C ALA A 455 -8.78 -16.79 -4.18
N ALA A 456 -9.36 -15.59 -4.15
CA ALA A 456 -8.60 -14.36 -4.12
C ALA A 456 -7.75 -14.27 -2.84
N VAL A 457 -8.31 -14.53 -1.65
CA VAL A 457 -7.56 -14.54 -0.38
C VAL A 457 -6.35 -15.48 -0.44
N LEU A 458 -6.57 -16.71 -0.92
CA LEU A 458 -5.54 -17.73 -1.03
C LEU A 458 -4.45 -17.33 -2.04
N ALA A 459 -4.84 -16.80 -3.19
CA ALA A 459 -3.92 -16.29 -4.22
C ALA A 459 -3.07 -15.10 -3.73
N ASN A 460 -3.62 -14.21 -2.91
CA ASN A 460 -2.86 -13.12 -2.31
C ASN A 460 -1.86 -13.62 -1.27
N LYS A 461 -2.25 -14.58 -0.41
CA LYS A 461 -1.31 -15.22 0.52
C LYS A 461 -0.15 -15.87 -0.23
N ALA A 462 -0.46 -16.64 -1.28
CA ALA A 462 0.52 -17.29 -2.15
C ALA A 462 1.47 -16.31 -2.82
N SER A 463 0.92 -15.27 -3.47
CA SER A 463 1.75 -14.29 -4.17
C SER A 463 2.57 -13.40 -3.21
N ASN A 464 2.06 -13.06 -2.03
CA ASN A 464 2.82 -12.32 -1.02
C ASN A 464 3.95 -13.18 -0.41
N PHE A 465 3.73 -14.49 -0.24
CA PHE A 465 4.79 -15.41 0.13
C PHE A 465 5.94 -15.32 -0.88
N VAL A 466 5.62 -15.37 -2.19
CA VAL A 466 6.63 -15.27 -3.24
C VAL A 466 7.32 -13.90 -3.25
N MET A 467 6.63 -12.81 -2.91
CA MET A 467 7.23 -11.46 -2.97
C MET A 467 8.03 -11.06 -1.73
N TYR A 468 7.65 -11.50 -0.53
CA TYR A 468 8.11 -10.88 0.72
C TYR A 468 8.68 -11.84 1.76
N LYS A 469 8.60 -13.16 1.56
CA LYS A 469 9.23 -14.14 2.46
C LYS A 469 10.70 -14.32 2.16
#